data_AF-A0A932MX20-F1
#
_entry.id   AF-A0A932MX20-F1
#
_cell.length_a   1.000
_cell.length_b   1.000
_cell.length_c   1.000
_cell.angle_alpha   90.00
_cell.angle_beta   90.00
_cell.angle_gamma   90.00
#
_symmetry.space_group_name_H-M   'P 1'
#
loop_
_entity.id
_entity.type
_entity.pdbx_description
1 polymer ?
#
loop_
_entity_poly.entity_id
_entity_poly.type
_entity_poly.pdbx_seq_one_letter_code
_entity_poly.pdbx_strand_id
1 'polypeptide(L)'
;ATAGGGKVGLGGKAETRVGTITTEAPEVDGALDASAIAKVVQARKRMLQDCYEKELKRDPSLQGKVEIEFTIGEDGSVASASIANNRMGSAAVGECIISRLRRWRFPKPDGGSVTVTFPFIFTPSS
;
A
#
# COMPACT_ATOMS: atom_id res chain seq x y z
N ALA A 1 -24.56 -2.90 -43.48
CA ALA A 1 -23.61 -1.88 -43.02
C ALA A 1 -23.80 -1.76 -41.50
N THR A 2 -22.83 -1.97 -40.62
CA THR A 2 -21.37 -2.10 -40.75
C THR A 2 -20.89 -3.02 -39.64
N ALA A 3 -19.88 -3.83 -39.96
CA ALA A 3 -19.16 -4.71 -39.06
C ALA A 3 -18.23 -3.96 -38.08
N GLY A 4 -17.88 -4.62 -36.99
CA GLY A 4 -16.79 -4.28 -36.08
C GLY A 4 -16.93 -5.12 -34.81
N GLY A 5 -16.31 -6.28 -34.63
CA GLY A 5 -15.03 -6.74 -35.16
C GLY A 5 -13.92 -6.30 -34.20
N GLY A 6 -13.71 -7.06 -33.12
CA GLY A 6 -12.66 -6.77 -32.13
C GLY A 6 -12.47 -7.91 -31.14
N LYS A 7 -12.02 -9.07 -31.62
CA LYS A 7 -11.52 -10.15 -30.76
C LYS A 7 -10.16 -9.68 -30.26
N VAL A 8 -10.08 -9.22 -29.01
CA VAL A 8 -8.78 -8.93 -28.40
C VAL A 8 -8.11 -10.24 -28.04
N GLY A 9 -7.18 -10.66 -28.90
CA GLY A 9 -6.26 -11.74 -28.60
C GLY A 9 -5.39 -11.30 -27.43
N LEU A 10 -5.55 -11.96 -26.27
CA LEU A 10 -4.58 -11.89 -25.19
C LEU A 10 -3.35 -12.69 -25.64
N GLY A 11 -2.46 -11.99 -26.36
CA GLY A 11 -1.12 -12.45 -26.67
C GLY A 11 -0.37 -12.85 -25.40
N GLY A 12 0.47 -13.87 -25.54
CA GLY A 12 1.23 -14.52 -24.47
C GLY A 12 1.79 -13.53 -23.46
N LYS A 13 1.30 -13.64 -22.23
CA LYS A 13 1.85 -12.92 -21.09
C LYS A 13 3.20 -13.57 -20.84
N ALA A 14 4.29 -12.87 -21.16
CA ALA A 14 5.52 -13.06 -20.40
C ALA A 14 5.10 -13.08 -18.93
N GLU A 15 5.48 -14.13 -18.19
CA GLU A 15 5.24 -14.23 -16.75
C GLU A 15 5.75 -12.94 -16.12
N THR A 16 4.83 -11.98 -15.94
CA THR A 16 5.17 -10.69 -15.40
C THR A 16 5.39 -11.00 -13.94
N ARG A 17 6.64 -10.92 -13.49
CA ARG A 17 6.99 -11.09 -12.08
C ARG A 17 6.19 -10.07 -11.27
N VAL A 18 5.02 -10.48 -10.80
CA VAL A 18 4.11 -9.60 -10.05
C VAL A 18 4.59 -9.61 -8.62
N GLY A 19 5.27 -8.54 -8.20
CA GLY A 19 5.63 -8.36 -6.80
C GLY A 19 4.41 -8.52 -5.88
N THR A 20 4.57 -9.23 -4.77
CA THR A 20 3.52 -9.42 -3.78
C THR A 20 3.73 -8.48 -2.60
N ILE A 21 2.63 -7.93 -2.10
CA ILE A 21 2.60 -7.19 -0.84
C ILE A 21 1.86 -8.04 0.18
N THR A 22 2.47 -8.24 1.33
CA THR A 22 1.84 -8.81 2.53
C THR A 22 1.87 -7.75 3.63
N THR A 23 0.93 -7.84 4.56
CA THR A 23 0.78 -6.89 5.67
C THR A 23 0.71 -7.64 6.97
N GLU A 24 1.40 -7.15 7.99
CA GLU A 24 1.21 -7.64 9.36
C GLU A 24 0.14 -6.79 10.08
N ALA A 25 -0.26 -7.19 11.29
CA ALA A 25 -1.18 -6.41 12.10
C ALA A 25 -0.55 -5.05 12.45
N PRO A 26 -1.28 -3.94 12.29
CA PRO A 26 -0.75 -2.64 12.68
C PRO A 26 -0.68 -2.49 14.18
N GLU A 27 0.32 -1.75 14.64
CA GLU A 27 0.36 -1.20 15.99
C GLU A 27 -0.47 0.09 15.99
N VAL A 28 -1.38 0.22 16.96
CA VAL A 28 -2.32 1.33 17.05
C VAL A 28 -2.22 1.95 18.43
N ASP A 29 -1.81 3.20 18.50
CA ASP A 29 -1.78 4.00 19.71
C ASP A 29 -3.01 4.91 19.74
N GLY A 30 -4.05 4.44 20.43
CA GLY A 30 -5.32 5.14 20.63
C GLY A 30 -6.56 4.27 20.39
N ALA A 31 -7.73 4.91 20.33
CA ALA A 31 -9.03 4.25 20.28
C ALA A 31 -9.54 4.10 18.83
N LEU A 32 -8.94 3.17 18.09
CA LEU A 32 -9.42 2.74 16.77
C LEU A 32 -9.05 1.27 16.52
N ASP A 33 -9.98 0.49 15.99
CA ASP A 33 -9.74 -0.91 15.69
C ASP A 33 -8.67 -1.11 14.60
N ALA A 34 -7.58 -1.79 14.96
CA ALA A 34 -6.54 -2.25 14.04
C ALA A 34 -7.13 -3.01 12.82
N SER A 35 -8.16 -3.82 13.06
CA SER A 35 -8.87 -4.57 12.01
C SER A 35 -9.62 -3.65 11.03
N ALA A 36 -10.14 -2.52 11.50
CA ALA A 36 -10.84 -1.56 10.66
C ALA A 36 -9.85 -0.80 9.76
N ILE A 37 -8.70 -0.41 10.32
CA ILE A 37 -7.58 0.17 9.57
C ILE A 37 -7.06 -0.83 8.51
N ALA A 38 -6.82 -2.08 8.92
CA ALA A 38 -6.36 -3.13 8.02
C ALA A 38 -7.34 -3.35 6.85
N LYS A 39 -8.65 -3.35 7.08
CA LYS A 39 -9.66 -3.43 6.00
C LYS A 39 -9.53 -2.31 4.99
N VAL A 40 -9.33 -1.07 5.44
CA VAL A 40 -9.15 0.12 4.57
C VAL A 40 -7.91 -0.03 3.69
N VAL A 41 -6.82 -0.55 4.27
CA VAL A 41 -5.55 -0.81 3.57
C VAL A 41 -5.70 -1.96 2.57
N GLN A 42 -6.30 -3.08 2.97
CA GLN A 42 -6.53 -4.24 2.10
C GLN A 42 -7.41 -3.89 0.90
N ALA A 43 -8.48 -3.13 1.11
CA ALA A 43 -9.38 -2.69 0.04
C ALA A 43 -8.67 -1.85 -1.03
N ARG A 44 -7.55 -1.21 -0.67
CA ARG A 44 -6.76 -0.34 -1.57
C ARG A 44 -5.37 -0.89 -1.85
N LYS A 45 -5.11 -2.16 -1.50
CA LYS A 45 -3.83 -2.85 -1.66
C LYS A 45 -3.29 -2.74 -3.08
N ARG A 46 -4.16 -2.76 -4.10
CA ARG A 46 -3.75 -2.63 -5.51
C ARG A 46 -2.97 -1.33 -5.77
N MET A 47 -3.38 -0.21 -5.18
CA MET A 47 -2.67 1.08 -5.36
C MET A 47 -1.28 1.07 -4.74
N LEU A 48 -1.09 0.28 -3.67
CA LEU A 48 0.22 0.07 -3.05
C LEU A 48 1.06 -0.89 -3.90
N GLN A 49 0.42 -1.89 -4.51
CA GLN A 49 1.07 -2.81 -5.44
C GLN A 49 1.64 -2.08 -6.64
N ASP A 50 0.89 -1.12 -7.21
CA ASP A 50 1.40 -0.28 -8.30
C ASP A 50 2.66 0.52 -7.89
N CYS A 51 2.75 0.98 -6.63
CA CYS A 51 3.94 1.65 -6.11
C CYS A 51 5.16 0.72 -6.08
N TYR A 52 4.96 -0.53 -5.66
CA TYR A 52 6.02 -1.53 -5.61
C TYR A 52 6.43 -2.01 -7.00
N GLU A 53 5.47 -2.37 -7.86
CA GLU A 53 5.71 -2.85 -9.23
C GLU A 53 6.47 -1.82 -10.07
N LYS A 54 6.22 -0.52 -9.84
CA LYS A 54 6.97 0.56 -10.52
C LYS A 54 8.46 0.52 -10.18
N GLU A 55 8.81 0.33 -8.92
CA GLU A 55 10.21 0.26 -8.51
C GLU A 55 10.82 -1.12 -8.81
N LEU A 56 10.03 -2.19 -8.75
CA LEU A 56 10.46 -3.54 -9.11
C LEU A 56 10.92 -3.65 -10.59
N LYS A 57 10.36 -2.82 -11.48
CA LYS A 57 10.82 -2.70 -12.88
C LYS A 57 12.22 -2.10 -12.98
N ARG A 58 12.66 -1.33 -11.99
CA ARG A 58 14.00 -0.69 -11.94
C ARG A 58 14.99 -1.59 -11.21
N ASP A 59 14.55 -2.19 -10.11
CA ASP A 59 15.34 -3.12 -9.31
C ASP A 59 14.49 -4.37 -9.02
N PRO A 60 14.69 -5.47 -9.77
CA PRO A 60 13.90 -6.69 -9.62
C PRO A 60 14.24 -7.49 -8.35
N SER A 61 15.29 -7.09 -7.63
CA SER A 61 15.68 -7.67 -6.33
C SER A 61 15.10 -6.92 -5.13
N LEU A 62 14.31 -5.86 -5.36
CA LEU A 62 13.66 -5.12 -4.27
C LEU A 62 12.76 -6.04 -3.46
N GLN A 63 13.13 -6.23 -2.20
CA GLN A 63 12.37 -7.00 -1.23
C GLN A 63 12.64 -6.46 0.17
N GLY A 64 11.74 -6.73 1.10
CA GLY A 64 11.94 -6.41 2.51
C GLY A 64 10.72 -5.79 3.16
N LYS A 65 10.92 -5.28 4.37
CA LYS A 65 9.89 -4.70 5.22
C LYS A 65 9.99 -3.18 5.24
N VAL A 66 8.85 -2.50 5.10
CA VAL A 66 8.72 -1.05 5.27
C VAL A 66 7.62 -0.80 6.29
N GLU A 67 7.93 -0.03 7.31
CA GLU A 67 6.99 0.36 8.36
C GLU A 67 6.62 1.81 8.11
N ILE A 68 5.33 2.06 7.88
CA ILE A 68 4.81 3.41 7.66
C ILE A 68 4.03 3.81 8.90
N GLU A 69 4.45 4.90 9.52
CA GLU A 69 3.74 5.53 10.62
C GLU A 69 2.86 6.64 10.06
N PHE A 70 1.59 6.67 10.47
CA PHE A 70 0.68 7.74 10.09
C PHE A 70 -0.33 8.03 11.20
N THR A 71 -0.74 9.29 11.29
CA THR A 71 -1.71 9.77 12.27
C THR A 71 -3.05 9.99 11.58
N ILE A 72 -4.10 9.34 12.09
CA ILE A 72 -5.48 9.52 11.67
C ILE A 72 -6.11 10.59 12.56
N GLY A 73 -6.59 11.68 11.98
CA GLY A 73 -7.33 12.72 12.68
C GLY A 73 -8.74 12.30 13.07
N GLU A 74 -9.39 13.11 13.91
CA GLU A 74 -10.75 12.86 14.42
C GLU A 74 -11.81 12.79 13.31
N ASP A 75 -11.56 13.42 12.16
CA ASP A 75 -12.45 13.37 10.99
C ASP A 75 -12.24 12.11 10.13
N GLY A 76 -11.23 11.28 10.48
CA GLY A 76 -10.81 10.09 9.74
C GLY A 76 -9.83 10.37 8.60
N SER A 77 -9.39 11.62 8.41
CA SER A 77 -8.33 11.96 7.46
C SER A 77 -6.95 11.61 8.00
N VAL A 78 -5.97 11.43 7.12
CA VAL A 78 -4.57 11.24 7.54
C VAL A 78 -3.92 12.62 7.74
N ALA A 79 -3.61 12.97 8.98
CA ALA A 79 -3.00 14.23 9.35
C ALA A 79 -1.49 14.26 9.02
N SER A 80 -0.79 13.16 9.30
CA SER A 80 0.65 13.00 9.07
C SER A 80 0.95 11.57 8.61
N ALA A 81 1.99 11.40 7.79
CA ALA A 81 2.46 10.09 7.35
C ALA A 81 3.94 10.14 6.96
N SER A 82 4.71 9.19 7.48
CA SER A 82 6.17 9.11 7.41
C SER A 82 6.66 7.65 7.39
N ILE A 83 7.89 7.42 6.91
CA ILE A 83 8.52 6.10 6.97
C ILE A 83 9.17 5.95 8.36
N ALA A 84 8.66 5.03 9.17
CA ALA A 84 9.25 4.70 10.48
C ALA A 84 10.47 3.79 10.33
N ASN A 85 10.40 2.83 9.40
CA ASN A 85 11.49 1.90 9.14
C ASN A 85 11.49 1.47 7.67
N ASN A 86 12.68 1.30 7.10
CA ASN A 86 12.84 0.81 5.73
C ASN A 86 14.00 -0.18 5.64
N ARG A 87 13.66 -1.47 5.53
CA ARG A 87 14.60 -2.57 5.33
C ARG A 87 14.73 -2.99 3.87
N MET A 88 14.06 -2.31 2.94
CA MET A 88 14.11 -2.60 1.50
C MET A 88 15.27 -1.87 0.80
N GLY A 89 15.82 -0.81 1.41
CA GLY A 89 16.92 -0.02 0.82
C GLY A 89 16.48 0.97 -0.26
N SER A 90 15.19 1.03 -0.60
CA SER A 90 14.61 2.05 -1.48
C SER A 90 13.50 2.83 -0.77
N ALA A 91 13.69 4.14 -0.60
CA ALA A 91 12.66 5.01 -0.04
C ALA A 91 11.51 5.28 -1.03
N ALA A 92 11.72 5.07 -2.33
CA ALA A 92 10.76 5.42 -3.37
C ALA A 92 9.41 4.69 -3.23
N VAL A 93 9.43 3.43 -2.79
CA VAL A 93 8.21 2.66 -2.52
C VAL A 93 7.44 3.27 -1.34
N GLY A 94 8.14 3.56 -0.23
CA GLY A 94 7.54 4.19 0.96
C GLY A 94 6.94 5.57 0.66
N GLU A 95 7.67 6.42 -0.05
CA GLU A 95 7.21 7.76 -0.47
C GLU A 95 5.96 7.70 -1.36
N CYS A 96 5.92 6.73 -2.28
CA CYS A 96 4.74 6.49 -3.11
C CYS A 96 3.54 6.05 -2.25
N ILE A 97 3.76 5.16 -1.28
CA ILE A 97 2.72 4.68 -0.36
C ILE A 97 2.19 5.82 0.51
N ILE A 98 3.07 6.63 1.12
CA ILE A 98 2.71 7.81 1.91
C ILE A 98 1.84 8.76 1.08
N SER A 99 2.24 9.00 -0.17
CA SER A 99 1.49 9.82 -1.11
C SER A 99 0.09 9.26 -1.39
N ARG A 100 -0.12 7.94 -1.36
CA ARG A 100 -1.45 7.33 -1.49
C ARG A 100 -2.24 7.45 -0.18
N LEU A 101 -1.62 7.09 0.94
CA LEU A 101 -2.24 7.10 2.28
C LEU A 101 -2.81 8.47 2.66
N ARG A 102 -2.08 9.56 2.38
CA ARG A 102 -2.52 10.94 2.65
C ARG A 102 -3.86 11.31 1.99
N ARG A 103 -4.28 10.56 0.96
CA ARG A 103 -5.55 10.79 0.24
C ARG A 103 -6.67 9.85 0.69
N TRP A 104 -6.38 8.92 1.60
CA TRP A 104 -7.35 7.95 2.06
C TRP A 104 -8.14 8.48 3.25
N ARG A 105 -9.30 7.87 3.46
CA ARG A 105 -10.14 8.12 4.62
C ARG A 105 -10.28 6.84 5.42
N PHE A 106 -9.97 6.92 6.69
CA PHE A 106 -10.10 5.86 7.67
C PHE A 106 -11.39 6.07 8.48
N PRO A 107 -11.86 5.03 9.20
CA PRO A 107 -12.92 5.20 10.18
C PRO A 107 -12.48 6.22 11.25
N LYS A 108 -13.45 6.96 11.77
CA LYS A 108 -13.17 7.97 12.80
C LYS A 108 -12.77 7.27 14.09
N PRO A 109 -11.67 7.69 14.72
CA PRO A 109 -11.30 7.22 16.05
C PRO A 109 -12.23 7.78 17.14
N ASP A 110 -12.43 7.00 18.20
CA ASP A 110 -13.24 7.39 19.36
C ASP A 110 -12.35 8.06 20.42
N GLY A 111 -12.20 9.39 20.36
CA GLY A 111 -11.53 10.15 21.45
C GLY A 111 -10.23 10.87 21.09
N GLY A 112 -10.02 11.20 19.81
CA GLY A 112 -8.90 12.04 19.37
C GLY A 112 -8.17 11.46 18.17
N SER A 113 -7.07 12.08 17.77
CA SER A 113 -6.21 11.51 16.72
C SER A 113 -5.54 10.22 17.19
N VAL A 114 -5.36 9.26 16.29
CA VAL A 114 -4.73 7.96 16.56
C VAL A 114 -3.49 7.79 15.70
N THR A 115 -2.39 7.36 16.31
CA THR A 115 -1.16 7.07 15.58
C THR A 115 -1.09 5.58 15.27
N VAL A 116 -0.77 5.24 14.03
CA VAL A 116 -0.76 3.88 13.52
C VAL A 116 0.58 3.59 12.86
N THR A 117 1.23 2.51 13.26
CA THR A 117 2.40 1.97 12.57
C THR A 117 1.99 0.72 11.81
N PHE A 118 2.08 0.80 10.48
CA PHE A 118 1.61 -0.25 9.59
C PHE A 118 2.78 -0.92 8.86
N PRO A 119 3.11 -2.19 9.17
CA PRO A 119 4.15 -2.96 8.50
C PRO A 119 3.70 -3.54 7.15
N PHE A 120 4.47 -3.22 6.11
CA PHE A 120 4.32 -3.75 4.75
C PHE A 120 5.53 -4.60 4.36
N ILE A 121 5.27 -5.82 3.89
CA ILE A 121 6.28 -6.79 3.47
C ILE A 121 6.17 -6.97 1.98
N PHE A 122 7.27 -6.78 1.27
CA PHE A 122 7.33 -6.83 -0.18
C PHE A 122 8.24 -7.96 -0.62
N THR A 123 7.76 -8.76 -1.55
CA THR A 123 8.52 -9.87 -2.14
C THR A 123 8.38 -9.86 -3.66
N PRO A 124 9.47 -10.04 -4.42
CA PRO A 124 9.38 -10.26 -5.85
C PRO A 124 8.67 -11.59 -6.09
N SER A 125 7.76 -11.67 -7.06
CA SER A 125 7.36 -12.98 -7.56
C SER A 125 8.51 -13.50 -8.40
N SER A 126 9.08 -14.62 -7.97
CA SER A 126 10.00 -15.42 -8.79
C SER A 126 9.38 -15.78 -10.14
#